data_AF-A0A7V6PC22-F1
#
_entry.id   AF-A0A7V6PC22-F1
#
_cell.length_a   1.000
_cell.length_b   1.000
_cell.length_c   1.000
_cell.angle_alpha   90.00
_cell.angle_beta   90.00
_cell.angle_gamma   90.00
#
_symmetry.space_group_name_H-M   'P 1'
#
loop_
_entity.id
_entity.type
_entity.pdbx_description
1 polymer ?
#
loop_
_entity_poly.entity_id
_entity_poly.type
_entity_poly.pdbx_seq_one_letter_code
_entity_poly.pdbx_strand_id
1 'polypeptide(L)'
;MAEEPEISGADDGFEWAVVEVFGHRRHAGRAREEERFGAKMLRIDIPQLKWPEDQPDAKDPTVTEWVTHFYGGASIFSYTLTDEQTVFQINRPYKPAGRYSLPAPDVCDDDDYPF
;
A
#
# COMPACT_ATOMS: atom_id res chain seq x y z
N MET A 1 10.06 29.15 -4.84
CA MET A 1 10.94 27.98 -4.61
C MET A 1 10.03 26.88 -4.12
N ALA A 2 9.76 25.89 -4.97
CA ALA A 2 9.02 24.71 -4.54
C ALA A 2 9.98 23.87 -3.69
N GLU A 3 9.59 23.60 -2.46
CA GLU A 3 10.30 22.74 -1.52
C GLU A 3 10.20 21.31 -2.06
N GLU A 4 11.32 20.77 -2.55
CA GLU A 4 11.41 19.37 -2.96
C GLU A 4 11.27 18.50 -1.70
N PRO A 5 10.41 17.48 -1.69
CA PRO A 5 10.29 16.61 -0.52
C PRO A 5 11.59 15.82 -0.37
N GLU A 6 12.28 16.04 0.75
CA GLU A 6 13.43 15.22 1.12
C GLU A 6 12.96 13.77 1.31
N ILE A 7 13.45 12.89 0.44
CA ILE A 7 13.17 11.46 0.47
C ILE A 7 13.98 10.87 1.63
N SER A 8 13.38 10.80 2.82
CA SER A 8 14.02 10.33 4.06
C SER A 8 14.26 8.81 4.13
N GLY A 9 14.59 8.17 3.01
CA GLY A 9 14.98 6.75 2.93
C GLY A 9 16.40 6.51 2.42
N ALA A 10 17.13 7.57 2.05
CA ALA A 10 18.37 7.50 1.29
C ALA A 10 19.62 7.04 2.08
N ASP A 11 19.56 6.94 3.41
CA ASP A 11 20.78 6.74 4.22
C ASP A 11 21.32 5.29 4.25
N ASP A 12 20.56 4.29 3.81
CA ASP A 12 20.98 2.86 3.78
C ASP A 12 21.04 2.26 2.36
N GLY A 13 20.95 3.10 1.32
CA GLY A 13 20.93 2.65 -0.09
C GLY A 13 19.64 1.92 -0.49
N PHE A 14 18.56 2.11 0.28
CA PHE A 14 17.23 1.61 -0.07
C PHE A 14 16.43 2.70 -0.79
N GLU A 15 15.66 2.27 -1.79
CA GLU A 15 14.76 3.12 -2.56
C GLU A 15 13.34 2.59 -2.41
N TRP A 16 12.37 3.49 -2.31
CA TRP A 16 10.96 3.11 -2.34
C TRP A 16 10.55 2.78 -3.78
N ALA A 17 10.03 1.57 -3.99
CA ALA A 17 9.69 1.09 -5.31
C ALA A 17 8.47 0.16 -5.31
N VAL A 18 7.76 0.17 -6.43
CA VAL A 18 6.80 -0.87 -6.80
C VAL A 18 7.46 -1.76 -7.85
N VAL A 19 7.58 -3.04 -7.50
CA VAL A 19 8.26 -4.06 -8.29
C VAL A 19 7.24 -5.04 -8.82
N GLU A 20 7.22 -5.21 -10.14
CA GLU A 20 6.42 -6.23 -10.81
C GLU A 20 7.31 -7.40 -11.21
N VAL A 21 6.94 -8.60 -10.77
CA VAL A 21 7.68 -9.85 -10.99
C VAL A 21 6.90 -10.72 -11.96
N PHE A 22 7.55 -11.12 -13.06
CA PHE A 22 6.98 -11.93 -14.15
C PHE A 22 5.62 -11.44 -14.68
N GLY A 23 5.30 -10.16 -14.54
CA GLY A 23 4.05 -9.56 -15.03
C GLY A 23 2.76 -9.96 -14.29
N HIS A 24 2.85 -10.66 -13.16
CA HIS A 24 1.66 -11.15 -12.44
C HIS A 24 1.70 -10.94 -10.92
N ARG A 25 2.89 -10.79 -10.34
CA ARG A 25 3.04 -10.46 -8.91
C ARG A 25 3.53 -9.04 -8.78
N ARG A 26 2.91 -8.26 -7.91
CA ARG A 26 3.32 -6.89 -7.60
C ARG A 26 3.66 -6.77 -6.12
N HIS A 27 4.77 -6.11 -5.83
CA HIS A 27 5.24 -5.85 -4.47
C HIS A 27 5.56 -4.37 -4.34
N ALA A 28 5.01 -3.71 -3.33
CA ALA A 28 5.35 -2.34 -2.99
C ALA A 28 6.16 -2.36 -1.69
N GLY A 29 7.33 -1.74 -1.69
CA GLY A 29 8.24 -1.81 -0.55
C GLY A 29 9.49 -0.96 -0.75
N ARG A 30 10.43 -1.13 0.17
CA ARG A 30 11.78 -0.57 0.02
C ARG A 30 12.67 -1.62 -0.64
N ALA A 31 13.43 -1.24 -1.65
CA ALA A 31 14.21 -2.14 -2.48
C ALA A 31 15.66 -1.69 -2.59
N ARG A 32 16.56 -2.65 -2.80
CA ARG A 32 17.98 -2.42 -3.08
C ARG A 32 18.59 -3.57 -3.86
N GLU A 33 19.72 -3.33 -4.49
CA GLU A 33 20.55 -4.38 -5.07
C GLU A 33 21.40 -5.04 -3.98
N GLU A 34 21.42 -6.38 -3.93
CA GLU A 34 22.23 -7.16 -3.00
C GLU A 34 22.83 -8.37 -3.74
N GLU A 35 24.09 -8.70 -3.46
CA GLU A 35 24.71 -9.91 -4.00
C GLU A 35 24.41 -11.10 -3.07
N ARG A 36 23.80 -12.16 -3.61
CA ARG A 36 23.54 -13.41 -2.89
C ARG A 36 23.80 -14.62 -3.77
N PHE A 37 24.40 -15.64 -3.18
CA PHE A 37 24.72 -16.91 -3.87
C PHE A 37 25.53 -16.72 -5.17
N GLY A 38 26.39 -15.69 -5.22
CA GLY A 38 27.19 -15.36 -6.39
C GLY A 38 26.41 -14.72 -7.55
N ALA A 39 25.17 -14.26 -7.30
CA ALA A 39 24.36 -13.55 -8.27
C ALA A 39 23.90 -12.20 -7.71
N LYS A 40 23.79 -11.20 -8.58
CA LYS A 40 23.14 -9.92 -8.27
C LYS A 40 21.63 -10.12 -8.20
N MET A 41 21.06 -9.80 -7.04
CA MET A 41 19.64 -9.99 -6.73
C MET A 41 19.02 -8.66 -6.32
N LEU A 42 17.78 -8.45 -6.72
CA LEU A 42 16.93 -7.41 -6.14
C LEU A 42 16.40 -7.92 -4.80
N ARG A 43 16.65 -7.17 -3.73
CA ARG A 43 15.98 -7.34 -2.44
C ARG A 43 14.83 -6.34 -2.36
N ILE A 44 13.65 -6.80 -1.99
CA ILE A 44 12.52 -5.93 -1.63
C ILE A 44 11.99 -6.31 -0.24
N ASP A 45 11.91 -5.33 0.66
CA ASP A 45 11.27 -5.47 1.96
C ASP A 45 9.87 -4.84 1.88
N ILE A 46 8.85 -5.68 2.05
CA ILE A 46 7.44 -5.30 1.96
C ILE A 46 6.91 -5.07 3.38
N PRO A 47 6.39 -3.88 3.71
CA PRO A 47 5.82 -3.62 5.03
C PRO A 47 4.47 -4.33 5.17
N GLN A 48 4.29 -5.07 6.28
CA GLN A 48 3.00 -5.53 6.75
C GLN A 48 2.39 -4.44 7.63
N LEU A 49 1.23 -3.95 7.23
CA LEU A 49 0.57 -2.80 7.86
C LEU A 49 -0.62 -3.25 8.69
N LYS A 50 -0.68 -2.78 9.94
CA LYS A 50 -1.88 -2.88 10.77
C LYS A 50 -2.51 -1.49 10.89
N TRP A 51 -3.78 -1.41 10.51
CA TRP A 51 -4.60 -0.22 10.69
C TRP A 51 -5.32 -0.33 12.04
N PRO A 52 -5.36 0.73 12.85
CA PRO A 52 -6.11 0.73 14.10
C PRO A 52 -7.60 0.51 13.82
N GLU A 53 -8.23 -0.44 14.52
CA GLU A 53 -9.66 -0.76 14.37
C GLU A 53 -10.56 0.42 14.78
N ASP A 54 -10.11 1.21 15.76
CA ASP A 54 -10.85 2.35 16.30
C ASP A 54 -10.98 3.53 15.33
N GLN A 55 -10.12 3.61 14.30
CA GLN A 55 -10.13 4.68 13.29
C GLN A 55 -9.82 4.12 11.91
N PRO A 56 -10.84 3.65 11.16
CA PRO A 56 -10.66 3.03 9.84
C PRO A 56 -10.14 4.01 8.77
N ASP A 57 -10.17 5.31 9.06
CA ASP A 57 -9.71 6.40 8.19
C ASP A 57 -8.43 7.09 8.72
N ALA A 58 -7.81 6.54 9.78
CA ALA A 58 -6.50 7.01 10.24
C ALA A 58 -5.52 6.98 9.06
N LYS A 59 -4.78 8.07 8.84
CA LYS A 59 -3.85 8.20 7.71
C LYS A 59 -2.54 7.45 7.91
N ASP A 60 -2.18 7.19 9.17
CA ASP A 60 -0.86 6.68 9.54
C ASP A 60 -0.97 5.21 9.99
N PRO A 61 -0.62 4.24 9.13
CA PRO A 61 -0.59 2.83 9.51
C PRO A 61 0.62 2.53 10.39
N THR A 62 0.48 1.54 11.27
CA THR A 62 1.63 1.01 12.02
C THR A 62 2.23 -0.17 11.27
N VAL A 63 3.53 -0.12 11.00
CA VAL A 63 4.27 -1.25 10.41
C VAL A 63 4.49 -2.30 11.51
N THR A 64 3.96 -3.51 11.32
CA THR A 64 4.09 -4.61 12.29
C THR A 64 5.27 -5.51 12.00
N GLU A 65 5.49 -5.82 10.73
CA GLU A 65 6.51 -6.77 10.27
C GLU A 65 6.99 -6.38 8.87
N TRP A 66 8.18 -6.84 8.49
CA TRP A 66 8.71 -6.70 7.15
C TRP A 66 8.91 -8.08 6.53
N VAL A 67 8.37 -8.28 5.33
CA VAL A 67 8.58 -9.50 4.55
C VAL A 67 9.60 -9.21 3.46
N THR A 68 10.74 -9.87 3.53
CA THR A 68 11.82 -9.70 2.53
C THR A 68 11.72 -10.76 1.44
N HIS A 69 11.72 -10.33 0.18
CA HIS A 69 11.86 -11.20 -0.98
C HIS A 69 13.12 -10.87 -1.77
N PHE A 70 13.68 -11.90 -2.41
CA PHE A 70 14.80 -11.77 -3.34
C PHE A 70 14.38 -12.24 -4.73
N TYR A 71 14.67 -11.43 -5.74
CA TYR A 71 14.41 -11.75 -7.15
C TYR A 71 15.67 -11.57 -7.98
N GLY A 72 15.93 -12.49 -8.90
CA GLY A 72 16.98 -12.29 -9.91
C GLY A 72 16.53 -11.25 -10.93
N GLY A 73 17.48 -10.49 -11.49
CA GLY A 73 17.17 -9.40 -12.43
C GLY A 73 16.28 -9.80 -13.61
N ALA A 74 16.45 -11.02 -14.15
CA ALA A 74 15.62 -11.55 -15.24
C ALA A 74 14.14 -11.80 -14.88
N SER A 75 13.78 -11.76 -13.59
CA SER A 75 12.41 -11.95 -13.11
C SER A 75 11.64 -10.64 -13.00
N ILE A 76 12.34 -9.50 -13.07
CA ILE A 76 11.76 -8.17 -12.91
C ILE A 76 11.11 -7.79 -14.25
N PHE A 77 9.81 -7.57 -14.23
CA PHE A 77 9.06 -7.07 -15.37
C PHE A 77 9.05 -5.53 -15.40
N SER A 78 8.82 -4.90 -14.25
CA SER A 78 8.91 -3.44 -14.10
C SER A 78 9.40 -3.06 -12.72
N TYR A 79 10.12 -1.93 -12.65
CA TYR A 79 10.61 -1.32 -11.41
C TYR A 79 10.26 0.16 -11.44
N THR A 80 9.30 0.57 -10.61
CA THR A 80 8.78 1.94 -10.58
C THR A 80 9.16 2.60 -9.27
N LEU A 81 9.98 3.64 -9.33
CA LEU A 81 10.32 4.46 -8.16
C LEU A 81 9.07 5.19 -7.64
N THR A 82 8.94 5.27 -6.33
CA THR A 82 7.78 5.86 -5.67
C THR A 82 8.18 6.46 -4.32
N ASP A 83 7.24 7.08 -3.63
CA ASP A 83 7.36 7.52 -2.24
C ASP A 83 6.80 6.48 -1.24
N GLU A 84 7.14 6.65 0.03
CA GLU A 84 6.69 5.81 1.15
C GLU A 84 5.16 5.77 1.30
N GLN A 85 4.50 6.93 1.15
CA GLN A 85 3.05 7.03 1.36
C GLN A 85 2.30 6.19 0.33
N THR A 86 2.73 6.24 -0.94
CA THR A 86 2.18 5.41 -2.01
C THR A 86 2.38 3.91 -1.73
N VAL A 87 3.56 3.50 -1.23
CA VAL A 87 3.81 2.10 -0.85
C VAL A 87 2.84 1.64 0.23
N PHE A 88 2.63 2.46 1.26
CA PHE A 88 1.71 2.10 2.33
C PHE A 88 0.27 2.02 1.88
N GLN A 89 -0.14 2.92 0.99
CA GLN A 89 -1.47 2.92 0.41
C GLN A 89 -1.72 1.67 -0.45
N ILE A 90 -0.73 1.24 -1.26
CA ILE A 90 -0.84 0.03 -2.08
C ILE A 90 -0.95 -1.23 -1.22
N ASN A 91 -0.20 -1.29 -0.12
CA ASN A 91 -0.24 -2.42 0.82
C ASN A 91 -1.43 -2.39 1.78
N ARG A 92 -2.35 -1.43 1.65
CA ARG A 92 -3.56 -1.37 2.47
C ARG A 92 -4.41 -2.63 2.24
N PRO A 93 -4.87 -3.31 3.30
CA PRO A 93 -5.78 -4.45 3.17
C PRO A 93 -7.03 -4.08 2.37
N TYR A 94 -7.47 -4.99 1.50
CA TYR A 94 -8.65 -4.78 0.67
C TYR A 94 -9.89 -4.52 1.53
N LYS A 95 -10.52 -3.35 1.32
CA LYS A 95 -11.84 -3.02 1.88
C LYS A 95 -12.89 -3.28 0.81
N PRO A 96 -13.93 -4.09 1.08
CA PRO A 96 -14.99 -4.29 0.11
C PRO A 96 -15.70 -2.97 -0.18
N ALA A 97 -16.19 -2.82 -1.41
CA ALA A 97 -17.00 -1.67 -1.77
C ALA A 97 -18.21 -1.57 -0.84
N GLY A 98 -18.47 -0.38 -0.30
CA GLY A 98 -19.67 -0.12 0.49
C GLY A 98 -20.91 -0.38 -0.35
N ARG A 99 -21.94 -1.00 0.26
CA ARG A 99 -23.24 -1.11 -0.38
C ARG A 99 -23.95 0.22 -0.23
N TYR A 100 -24.37 0.80 -1.35
CA TYR A 100 -25.25 1.96 -1.32
C TYR A 100 -26.67 1.46 -1.04
N SER A 101 -27.12 1.56 0.20
CA SER A 101 -28.53 1.33 0.55
C SER A 101 -29.28 2.65 0.43
N LEU A 102 -30.54 2.58 -0.03
CA LEU A 102 -31.44 3.72 0.12
C LEU A 102 -31.57 4.08 1.60
N PRO A 103 -31.69 5.37 1.94
CA PRO A 103 -32.07 5.76 3.29
C PRO A 103 -33.39 5.09 3.68
N ALA A 104 -33.59 4.87 4.97
CA ALA A 104 -34.88 4.36 5.47
C ALA A 104 -35.99 5.32 4.97
N PRO A 105 -37.16 4.79 4.57
CA PRO A 105 -38.28 5.65 4.21
C PRO A 105 -38.64 6.55 5.40
N ASP A 106 -39.03 7.78 5.10
CA ASP A 106 -39.62 8.66 6.12
C ASP A 106 -40.87 7.95 6.67
N VAL A 107 -40.96 7.84 8.00
CA VAL A 107 -42.19 7.42 8.67
C VAL A 107 -43.21 8.54 8.45
N CYS A 108 -44.06 8.37 7.44
CA CYS A 108 -45.28 9.16 7.32
C CYS A 108 -46.11 8.85 8.57
N ASP A 109 -46.39 9.85 9.40
CA ASP A 109 -47.37 9.68 10.47
C ASP A 109 -48.72 9.48 9.78
N ASP A 110 -49.28 8.26 9.88
CA ASP A 110 -50.55 7.88 9.22
C ASP A 110 -51.75 8.70 9.76
N ASP A 111 -51.53 9.52 10.81
CA ASP A 111 -52.54 10.37 11.45
C ASP A 111 -52.92 11.63 10.65
N ASP A 112 -52.19 11.96 9.57
CA ASP A 112 -52.42 13.18 8.75
C ASP A 112 -53.23 12.93 7.46
N TYR A 113 -53.81 11.74 7.25
CA TYR A 113 -54.71 11.46 6.11
C TYR A 113 -56.19 11.64 6.49
N PRO A 114 -56.84 12.78 6.16
CA PRO A 114 -58.29 12.89 6.26
C PRO A 114 -58.95 12.02 5.17
N PHE A 115 -59.77 11.06 5.62
CA PHE A 115 -60.67 10.26 4.76
C PHE A 115 -61.65 11.13 3.96
#